data_AF-A0A286GJY7-F1
#
_entry.id   AF-A0A286GJY7-F1
#
_cell.length_a   1.000
_cell.length_b   1.000
_cell.length_c   1.000
_cell.angle_alpha   90.00
_cell.angle_beta   90.00
_cell.angle_gamma   90.00
#
_symmetry.space_group_name_H-M   'P 1'
#
loop_
_entity.id
_entity.type
_entity.pdbx_description
1 polymer ?
#
loop_
_entity_poly.entity_id
_entity_poly.type
_entity_poly.pdbx_seq_one_letter_code
_entity_poly.pdbx_strand_id
1 'polypeptide(L)'
;MTSLRQSGAVETLDATIDDYLAGRLTADERSRLETLIEENPEVRRRVDVLRAQEEALRHLGSDILDEPVPDRLLQALGLDD
;
A
#
# COMPACT_ATOMS: atom_id res chain seq x y z
N MET A 1 -35.33 6.36 -7.33
CA MET A 1 -34.59 7.64 -7.29
C MET A 1 -34.44 8.00 -5.83
N THR A 2 -33.29 7.96 -5.14
CA THR A 2 -31.89 8.07 -5.53
C THR A 2 -31.12 7.57 -4.31
N SER A 3 -30.46 6.40 -4.40
CA SER A 3 -29.50 5.98 -3.38
C SER A 3 -28.36 5.24 -4.07
N LEU A 4 -27.64 5.97 -4.91
CA LEU A 4 -26.46 5.47 -5.62
C LEU A 4 -25.32 6.51 -5.64
N ARG A 5 -25.18 7.29 -4.55
CA ARG A 5 -24.11 8.30 -4.45
C ARG A 5 -23.20 8.14 -3.24
N GLN A 6 -23.47 7.20 -2.34
CA GLN A 6 -22.58 6.91 -1.20
C GLN A 6 -21.57 5.79 -1.49
N SER A 7 -21.75 5.00 -2.55
CA SER A 7 -20.86 3.86 -2.86
C SER A 7 -19.50 4.26 -3.44
N GLY A 8 -19.38 5.44 -4.06
CA GLY A 8 -18.13 5.88 -4.69
C GLY A 8 -17.09 6.42 -3.69
N ALA A 9 -17.51 6.95 -2.54
CA ALA A 9 -16.60 7.61 -1.59
C ALA A 9 -15.80 6.64 -0.73
N VAL A 10 -16.38 5.48 -0.38
CA VAL A 10 -15.71 4.45 0.45
C VAL A 10 -14.71 3.65 -0.38
N GLU A 11 -15.05 3.32 -1.62
CA GLU A 11 -14.11 2.71 -2.58
C GLU A 11 -12.94 3.66 -2.91
N THR A 12 -13.17 4.98 -2.86
CA THR A 12 -12.11 5.99 -3.01
C THR A 12 -11.20 6.04 -1.78
N LEU A 13 -11.72 5.94 -0.55
CA LEU A 13 -10.91 6.06 0.65
C LEU A 13 -10.02 4.83 0.87
N ASP A 14 -10.56 3.62 0.73
CA ASP A 14 -9.76 2.41 0.85
C ASP A 14 -8.66 2.38 -0.23
N ALA A 15 -8.96 2.74 -1.49
CA ALA A 15 -7.94 2.89 -2.54
C ALA A 15 -6.91 3.98 -2.23
N THR A 16 -7.33 5.10 -1.63
CA THR A 16 -6.42 6.18 -1.22
C THR A 16 -5.49 5.72 -0.08
N ILE A 17 -5.99 4.89 0.85
CA ILE A 17 -5.17 4.29 1.90
C ILE A 17 -4.15 3.31 1.30
N ASP A 18 -4.56 2.49 0.34
CA ASP A 18 -3.64 1.58 -0.36
C ASP A 18 -2.55 2.36 -1.12
N ASP A 19 -2.91 3.45 -1.81
CA ASP A 19 -1.94 4.33 -2.47
C ASP A 19 -1.02 5.05 -1.48
N TYR A 20 -1.51 5.39 -0.28
CA TYR A 20 -0.69 5.95 0.79
C TYR A 20 0.33 4.95 1.31
N LEU A 21 -0.08 3.70 1.58
CA LEU A 21 0.80 2.63 2.04
C LEU A 21 1.85 2.27 0.99
N ALA A 22 1.44 2.24 -0.29
CA ALA A 22 2.33 2.00 -1.41
C ALA A 22 3.22 3.21 -1.79
N GLY A 23 3.06 4.37 -1.14
CA GLY A 23 3.85 5.57 -1.43
C GLY A 23 3.56 6.20 -2.80
N ARG A 24 2.37 5.98 -3.37
CA ARG A 24 1.95 6.47 -4.70
C ARG A 24 1.26 7.83 -4.66
N LEU A 25 0.87 8.31 -3.48
CA LEU A 25 0.23 9.63 -3.34
C LEU A 25 1.20 10.79 -3.58
N THR A 26 0.69 11.87 -4.15
CA THR A 26 1.40 13.16 -4.17
C THR A 26 1.53 13.73 -2.75
N ALA A 27 2.43 14.70 -2.55
CA ALA A 27 2.65 15.34 -1.25
C ALA A 27 1.36 15.98 -0.69
N ASP A 28 0.57 16.63 -1.56
CA ASP A 28 -0.69 17.27 -1.17
C ASP A 28 -1.75 16.26 -0.76
N GLU A 29 -1.91 15.16 -1.51
CA GLU A 29 -2.85 14.07 -1.18
C GLU A 29 -2.47 13.38 0.11
N ARG A 30 -1.18 13.11 0.29
CA ARG A 30 -0.62 12.53 1.50
C ARG A 30 -0.93 13.39 2.72
N SER A 31 -0.68 14.69 2.66
CA SER A 31 -0.95 15.61 3.78
C SER A 31 -2.43 15.65 4.16
N ARG A 32 -3.34 15.61 3.17
CA ARG A 32 -4.79 15.54 3.40
C ARG A 32 -5.19 14.24 4.10
N LEU A 33 -4.63 13.11 3.67
CA LEU A 33 -4.93 11.82 4.30
C LEU A 33 -4.34 11.74 5.71
N GLU A 34 -3.13 12.24 5.95
CA GLU A 34 -2.52 12.31 7.28
C GLU A 34 -3.38 13.13 8.24
N THR A 35 -3.91 14.28 7.80
CA THR A 35 -4.89 15.07 8.56
C THR A 35 -6.14 14.24 8.87
N LEU A 36 -6.67 13.51 7.88
CA LEU A 36 -7.84 12.66 8.08
C LEU A 36 -7.59 11.53 9.09
N ILE A 37 -6.40 10.93 9.10
CA ILE A 37 -5.95 9.90 10.06
C ILE A 37 -5.82 10.49 11.47
N GLU A 38 -5.38 11.74 11.57
CA GLU A 38 -5.27 12.46 12.84
C GLU A 38 -6.65 12.73 13.45
N GLU A 39 -7.58 13.22 12.63
CA GLU A 39 -8.91 13.64 13.06
C GLU A 39 -9.89 12.46 13.24
N ASN A 40 -9.68 11.33 12.57
CA ASN A 40 -10.62 10.22 12.54
C ASN A 40 -9.98 8.90 13.04
N PRO A 41 -10.28 8.48 14.29
CA PRO A 41 -9.76 7.23 14.85
C PRO A 41 -10.12 5.97 14.05
N GLU A 42 -11.26 5.94 13.36
CA GLU A 42 -11.67 4.81 12.53
C GLU A 42 -10.79 4.68 11.28
N VAL A 43 -10.43 5.81 10.64
CA VAL A 43 -9.50 5.82 9.50
C VAL A 43 -8.12 5.36 9.95
N ARG A 44 -7.67 5.83 11.13
CA ARG A 44 -6.40 5.36 11.72
C ARG A 44 -6.39 3.85 11.94
N ARG A 45 -7.44 3.30 12.55
CA ARG A 45 -7.57 1.84 12.73
C ARG A 45 -7.51 1.09 11.41
N ARG A 46 -8.15 1.62 10.36
CA ARG A 46 -8.13 1.02 9.01
C ARG A 46 -6.72 0.96 8.46
N VAL A 47 -5.97 2.07 8.53
CA VAL A 47 -4.57 2.16 8.09
C VAL A 47 -3.67 1.20 8.89
N ASP A 48 -3.85 1.14 10.21
CA ASP A 48 -3.05 0.26 11.07
C ASP A 48 -3.28 -1.22 10.74
N VAL A 49 -4.53 -1.63 10.50
CA VAL A 49 -4.88 -2.99 10.11
C VAL A 49 -4.28 -3.36 8.76
N LEU A 50 -4.36 -2.48 7.76
CA LEU A 50 -3.80 -2.75 6.43
C LEU A 50 -2.28 -2.82 6.47
N ARG A 51 -1.62 -1.92 7.21
CA ARG A 51 -0.17 -1.95 7.42
C ARG A 51 0.29 -3.25 8.08
N ALA A 52 -0.44 -3.72 9.09
CA ALA A 52 -0.12 -5.00 9.75
C ALA A 52 -0.26 -6.19 8.79
N GLN A 53 -1.23 -6.16 7.88
CA GLN A 53 -1.38 -7.19 6.85
C GLN A 53 -0.25 -7.15 5.81
N GLU A 54 0.11 -5.96 5.32
CA GLU A 54 1.25 -5.83 4.40
C GLU A 54 2.55 -6.35 5.02
N GLU A 55 2.80 -6.03 6.28
CA GLU A 55 4.01 -6.49 6.98
C GLU A 55 3.99 -8.01 7.19
N ALA A 56 2.85 -8.59 7.54
CA ALA A 56 2.70 -10.04 7.64
C ALA A 56 2.92 -10.75 6.30
N LEU A 57 2.42 -10.17 5.19
CA LEU A 57 2.66 -10.68 3.84
C LEU A 57 4.12 -10.55 3.42
N ARG A 58 4.77 -9.42 3.74
CA ARG A 58 6.20 -9.21 3.48
C ARG A 58 7.05 -10.23 4.24
N HIS A 59 6.74 -10.50 5.51
CA HIS A 59 7.40 -11.54 6.30
C HIS A 59 7.16 -12.95 5.77
N LEU A 60 5.96 -13.26 5.28
CA LEU A 60 5.72 -14.57 4.66
C LEU A 60 6.53 -14.74 3.35
N GLY A 61 6.70 -13.66 2.61
CA GLY A 61 7.45 -13.64 1.35
C GLY A 61 8.96 -13.50 1.50
N SER A 62 9.49 -13.09 2.66
CA SER A 62 10.93 -12.86 2.84
C SER A 62 11.73 -14.13 2.63
N ASP A 63 11.23 -15.28 3.13
CA ASP A 63 11.89 -16.57 2.99
C ASP A 63 12.04 -17.00 1.51
N ILE A 64 11.15 -16.53 0.63
CA ILE A 64 11.18 -16.80 -0.82
C ILE A 64 12.04 -15.75 -1.55
N LEU A 65 12.01 -14.49 -1.10
CA LEU A 65 12.75 -13.38 -1.72
C LEU A 65 14.23 -13.36 -1.35
N ASP A 66 14.63 -14.07 -0.30
CA ASP A 66 16.04 -14.27 0.08
C ASP A 66 16.75 -15.34 -0.77
N GLU A 67 16.06 -15.95 -1.74
CA GLU A 67 16.71 -16.79 -2.74
C GLU A 67 17.66 -15.97 -3.63
N PRO A 68 18.86 -16.47 -3.94
CA PRO A 68 19.77 -15.78 -4.84
C PRO A 68 19.11 -15.59 -6.21
N VAL A 69 19.25 -14.38 -6.78
CA VAL A 69 18.75 -14.09 -8.13
C VAL A 69 19.41 -15.07 -9.10
N PRO A 70 18.63 -15.84 -9.90
CA PRO A 70 19.21 -16.81 -10.84
C PRO A 70 20.21 -16.18 -11.81
N ASP A 71 21.38 -16.80 -11.97
CA ASP A 71 22.49 -16.30 -12.83
C ASP A 71 22.05 -15.89 -14.24
N ARG A 72 21.09 -16.62 -14.82
CA ARG A 72 20.53 -16.31 -16.15
C ARG A 72 19.86 -14.94 -16.24
N LEU A 73 19.32 -14.43 -15.13
CA LEU A 73 18.70 -13.10 -15.07
C LEU A 73 19.76 -12.01 -14.87
N LEU A 74 20.80 -12.29 -14.09
CA LEU A 74 21.96 -11.41 -13.97
C LEU A 74 22.62 -11.23 -15.35
N GLN A 75 22.85 -12.34 -16.07
CA GLN A 75 23.35 -12.38 -17.47
C GLN A 75 22.55 -11.54 -18.45
N ALA A 76 21.22 -11.57 -18.35
CA ALA A 76 20.36 -10.77 -19.22
C ALA A 76 20.47 -9.26 -18.92
N LEU A 77 20.86 -8.88 -17.71
CA LEU A 77 21.04 -7.50 -17.26
C LEU A 77 22.50 -7.02 -17.37
N GLY A 78 23.45 -7.91 -17.64
CA GLY A 78 24.89 -7.62 -17.67
C GLY A 78 25.45 -7.25 -16.29
N LEU A 79 24.91 -7.84 -15.23
CA LEU A 79 25.26 -7.60 -13.82
C LEU A 79 26.11 -8.72 -13.20
N ASP A 80 26.59 -9.61 -14.05
CA ASP A 80 27.44 -10.75 -13.80
C ASP A 80 28.90 -10.32 -14.03
N ASP A 81 29.65 -10.15 -12.94
CA ASP A 81 31.11 -9.97 -12.93
C ASP A 81 31.84 -11.29 -13.23
#